data_AF-A0A9E4C5R5-F1
#
_entry.id   AF-A0A9E4C5R5-F1
#
_cell.length_a   1.000
_cell.length_b   1.000
_cell.length_c   1.000
_cell.angle_alpha   90.00
_cell.angle_beta   90.00
_cell.angle_gamma   90.00
#
_symmetry.space_group_name_H-M   'P 1'
#
loop_
_entity.id
_entity.type
_entity.pdbx_description
1 polymer ?
#
loop_
_entity_poly.entity_id
_entity_poly.type
_entity_poly.pdbx_seq_one_letter_code
_entity_poly.pdbx_strand_id
1 'polypeptide(L)'
;MLTNCHTLVLRELLERHPEMPHAGDDAYVYNVAPDSLPLSGEFKARETHRFAPPAGIMGRFPKLLWVKCHLVVDNICHYGSIAKMGGGLSPSQKRGYTYLKGVELIPLMREFTKEMGVSADESTLHYLAHVLVEIAVDYAIHLDDGTVGEQLRDAQNAMSDAQKQEYAEGLGALYGCKPEKVARARGAPRKFYGDMHDVDQLFVGGRTKIVLRKLRLPFSEENTEKTCRLIEEGARMTGDYMEFIDESVDALSDWEAWEGEVAIEGENY
;
A
#
# COMPACT_ATOMS: atom_id res chain seq x y z
N MET A 1 -2.08 -3.74 0.64
CA MET A 1 -1.49 -2.80 1.61
C MET A 1 -0.02 -3.09 1.77
N LEU A 2 0.76 -2.21 1.17
CA LEU A 2 2.20 -2.27 0.95
C LEU A 2 2.84 -1.03 1.61
N THR A 3 2.48 -0.72 2.85
CA THR A 3 2.80 0.58 3.49
C THR A 3 4.31 0.85 3.54
N ASN A 4 5.11 -0.12 3.97
CA ASN A 4 6.57 0.01 3.98
C ASN A 4 7.13 0.02 2.56
N CYS A 5 6.59 -0.78 1.66
CA CYS A 5 6.98 -0.78 0.26
C CYS A 5 6.75 0.59 -0.39
N HIS A 6 5.56 1.19 -0.26
CA HIS A 6 5.31 2.54 -0.77
C HIS A 6 6.20 3.60 -0.09
N THR A 7 6.47 3.44 1.20
CA THR A 7 7.36 4.35 1.94
C THR A 7 8.80 4.23 1.44
N LEU A 8 9.29 3.00 1.22
CA LEU A 8 10.61 2.71 0.69
C LEU A 8 10.76 3.22 -0.75
N VAL A 9 9.82 2.92 -1.65
CA VAL A 9 9.83 3.44 -3.02
C VAL A 9 9.89 4.97 -3.01
N LEU A 10 9.08 5.64 -2.18
CA LEU A 10 9.12 7.10 -2.11
C LEU A 10 10.45 7.61 -1.54
N ARG A 11 11.01 6.94 -0.53
CA ARG A 11 12.31 7.32 0.05
C ARG A 11 13.41 7.24 -1.00
N GLU A 12 13.53 6.10 -1.67
CA GLU A 12 14.52 5.87 -2.74
C GLU A 12 14.33 6.86 -3.90
N LEU A 13 13.08 7.12 -4.29
CA LEU A 13 12.77 8.10 -5.34
C LEU A 13 13.25 9.50 -4.98
N LEU A 14 12.95 9.97 -3.75
CA LEU A 14 13.35 11.30 -3.28
C LEU A 14 14.86 11.42 -3.03
N GLU A 15 15.52 10.33 -2.64
CA GLU A 15 16.98 10.30 -2.49
C GLU A 15 17.71 10.37 -3.84
N ARG A 16 17.18 9.69 -4.87
CA ARG A 16 17.73 9.74 -6.24
C ARG A 16 17.38 11.02 -6.98
N HIS A 17 16.25 11.64 -6.66
CA HIS A 17 15.70 12.83 -7.32
C HIS A 17 15.35 13.94 -6.31
N PRO A 18 16.34 14.54 -5.64
CA PRO A 18 16.10 15.59 -4.64
C PRO A 18 15.47 16.87 -5.22
N GLU A 19 15.48 17.02 -6.54
CA GLU A 19 14.84 18.12 -7.27
C GLU A 19 13.31 17.98 -7.37
N MET A 20 12.73 16.82 -7.05
CA MET A 20 11.28 16.62 -7.15
C MET A 20 10.50 17.64 -6.31
N PRO A 21 9.45 18.26 -6.87
CA PRO A 21 8.77 19.35 -6.21
C PRO A 21 7.95 18.86 -5.02
N HIS A 22 7.81 19.71 -4.02
CA HIS A 22 6.97 19.44 -2.83
C HIS A 22 7.38 18.18 -2.03
N ALA A 23 8.65 17.79 -2.13
CA ALA A 23 9.28 16.76 -1.31
C ALA A 23 9.57 17.30 0.10
N GLY A 24 8.62 17.10 1.01
CA GLY A 24 8.80 17.31 2.45
C GLY A 24 8.39 16.05 3.22
N ASP A 25 8.67 15.99 4.52
CA ASP A 25 8.36 14.80 5.32
C ASP A 25 6.87 14.40 5.25
N ASP A 26 5.96 15.38 5.11
CA ASP A 26 4.54 15.08 4.98
C ASP A 26 4.17 14.38 3.65
N ALA A 27 5.06 14.35 2.64
CA ALA A 27 4.88 13.57 1.41
C ALA A 27 4.61 12.08 1.70
N TYR A 28 5.32 11.49 2.67
CA TYR A 28 5.10 10.10 3.09
C TYR A 28 3.67 9.88 3.58
N VAL A 29 3.07 10.88 4.25
CA VAL A 29 1.70 10.79 4.77
C VAL A 29 0.66 10.88 3.64
N TYR A 30 0.91 11.70 2.62
CA TYR A 30 0.08 11.73 1.40
C TYR A 30 0.20 10.42 0.61
N ASN A 31 1.43 9.91 0.46
CA ASN A 31 1.70 8.68 -0.28
C ASN A 31 0.96 7.47 0.31
N VAL A 32 0.94 7.30 1.63
CA VAL A 32 0.20 6.17 2.23
C VAL A 32 -1.28 6.48 2.47
N ALA A 33 -1.79 7.65 2.06
CA ALA A 33 -3.19 8.03 2.28
C ALA A 33 -4.20 7.04 1.68
N PRO A 34 -4.00 6.50 0.44
CA PRO A 34 -4.97 5.60 -0.15
C PRO A 34 -5.20 4.32 0.65
N ASP A 35 -4.13 3.80 1.26
CA ASP A 35 -4.13 2.59 2.08
C ASP A 35 -4.53 2.86 3.54
N SER A 36 -4.16 4.00 4.10
CA SER A 36 -4.41 4.35 5.50
C SER A 36 -5.85 4.78 5.79
N LEU A 37 -6.46 5.57 4.92
CA LEU A 37 -7.81 6.10 5.15
C LEU A 37 -8.89 5.00 5.25
N PRO A 38 -8.88 3.92 4.43
CA PRO A 38 -9.86 2.85 4.54
C PRO A 38 -9.85 2.12 5.88
N LEU A 39 -8.74 2.15 6.62
CA LEU A 39 -8.64 1.51 7.94
C LEU A 39 -9.59 2.12 8.98
N SER A 40 -10.06 3.36 8.74
CA SER A 40 -11.04 4.03 9.59
C SER A 40 -12.45 3.45 9.48
N GLY A 41 -12.77 2.74 8.39
CA GLY A 41 -14.13 2.37 8.02
C GLY A 41 -14.98 3.50 7.42
N GLU A 42 -14.51 4.76 7.48
CA GLU A 42 -15.17 5.91 6.85
C GLU A 42 -14.97 5.93 5.32
N PHE A 43 -13.89 5.31 4.85
CA PHE A 43 -13.54 5.20 3.44
C PHE A 43 -13.54 3.73 2.99
N LYS A 44 -13.95 3.48 1.76
CA LYS A 44 -13.74 2.21 1.07
C LYS A 44 -12.47 2.31 0.24
N ALA A 45 -11.73 1.21 0.11
CA ALA A 45 -10.52 1.16 -0.73
C ALA A 45 -10.78 1.67 -2.17
N ARG A 46 -11.93 1.31 -2.77
CA ARG A 46 -12.32 1.80 -4.11
C ARG A 46 -12.53 3.32 -4.22
N GLU A 47 -12.74 4.01 -3.10
CA GLU A 47 -12.88 5.48 -3.07
C GLU A 47 -11.51 6.15 -3.05
N THR A 48 -10.56 5.55 -2.33
CA THR A 48 -9.23 6.10 -2.13
C THR A 48 -8.24 5.68 -3.21
N HIS A 49 -8.48 4.55 -3.88
CA HIS A 49 -7.69 4.05 -5.01
C HIS A 49 -8.21 4.57 -6.36
N ARG A 50 -8.45 5.87 -6.41
CA ARG A 50 -8.86 6.60 -7.61
C ARG A 50 -8.20 7.97 -7.60
N PHE A 51 -7.59 8.33 -8.74
CA PHE A 51 -7.09 9.68 -8.97
C PHE A 51 -7.99 10.39 -9.99
N ALA A 52 -8.89 11.24 -9.49
CA ALA A 52 -9.77 12.05 -10.33
C ALA A 52 -9.89 13.47 -9.75
N PRO A 53 -8.77 14.21 -9.71
CA PRO A 53 -8.74 15.56 -9.18
C PRO A 53 -9.71 16.50 -9.95
N PRO A 54 -10.46 17.38 -9.28
CA PRO A 54 -11.10 18.51 -9.93
C PRO A 54 -10.07 19.41 -10.64
N ALA A 55 -10.47 20.08 -11.71
CA ALA A 55 -9.58 20.97 -12.45
C ALA A 55 -8.97 22.07 -11.56
N GLY A 56 -7.66 22.28 -11.67
CA GLY A 56 -6.88 23.25 -10.91
C GLY A 56 -6.55 22.84 -9.48
N ILE A 57 -6.99 21.65 -9.01
CA ILE A 57 -6.74 21.23 -7.63
C ILE A 57 -5.26 20.92 -7.40
N MET A 58 -4.54 20.46 -8.41
CA MET A 58 -3.10 20.18 -8.28
C MET A 58 -2.30 21.46 -8.11
N GLY A 59 -2.76 22.59 -8.68
CA GLY A 59 -2.16 23.90 -8.43
C GLY A 59 -2.42 24.41 -7.00
N ARG A 60 -3.55 24.05 -6.39
CA ARG A 60 -3.91 24.44 -5.02
C ARG A 60 -3.31 23.53 -3.95
N PHE A 61 -3.26 22.22 -4.22
CA PHE A 61 -2.78 21.17 -3.32
C PHE A 61 -1.78 20.27 -4.05
N PRO A 62 -0.57 20.77 -4.35
CA PRO A 62 0.37 20.06 -5.20
C PRO A 62 0.89 18.75 -4.59
N LYS A 63 0.88 18.63 -3.26
CA LYS A 63 1.24 17.37 -2.55
C LYS A 63 0.30 16.20 -2.84
N LEU A 64 -0.86 16.43 -3.49
CA LEU A 64 -1.68 15.35 -4.04
C LEU A 64 -0.93 14.51 -5.08
N LEU A 65 0.19 15.02 -5.63
CA LEU A 65 1.12 14.24 -6.44
C LEU A 65 1.58 12.97 -5.73
N TRP A 66 1.82 13.01 -4.42
CA TRP A 66 2.28 11.85 -3.67
C TRP A 66 1.18 10.78 -3.51
N VAL A 67 -0.10 11.18 -3.52
CA VAL A 67 -1.22 10.23 -3.64
C VAL A 67 -1.20 9.55 -5.01
N LYS A 68 -0.87 10.30 -6.07
CA LYS A 68 -0.73 9.75 -7.41
C LYS A 68 0.45 8.77 -7.51
N CYS A 69 1.58 9.10 -6.90
CA CYS A 69 2.76 8.23 -6.78
C CYS A 69 2.38 6.86 -6.22
N HIS A 70 1.64 6.81 -5.10
CA HIS A 70 1.12 5.55 -4.56
C HIS A 70 0.33 4.74 -5.58
N LEU A 71 -0.58 5.38 -6.31
CA LEU A 71 -1.43 4.70 -7.29
C LEU A 71 -0.64 4.20 -8.51
N VAL A 72 0.45 4.88 -8.89
CA VAL A 72 1.38 4.38 -9.89
C VAL A 72 2.08 3.13 -9.39
N VAL A 73 2.61 3.15 -8.16
CA VAL A 73 3.26 1.97 -7.56
C VAL A 73 2.27 0.79 -7.50
N ASP A 74 1.02 1.03 -7.09
CA ASP A 74 -0.04 0.02 -7.13
C ASP A 74 -0.28 -0.53 -8.54
N ASN A 75 -0.25 0.33 -9.55
CA ASN A 75 -0.41 -0.11 -10.93
C ASN A 75 0.77 -0.99 -11.37
N ILE A 76 2.00 -0.68 -10.97
CA ILE A 76 3.17 -1.53 -11.25
C ILE A 76 3.02 -2.86 -10.49
N CYS A 77 2.67 -2.82 -9.19
CA CYS A 77 2.41 -3.98 -8.35
C CYS A 77 1.37 -4.92 -8.96
N HIS A 78 0.31 -4.39 -9.56
CA HIS A 78 -0.82 -5.18 -10.03
C HIS A 78 -0.78 -5.49 -11.53
N TYR A 79 -0.33 -4.57 -12.37
CA TYR A 79 -0.39 -4.68 -13.82
C TYR A 79 0.98 -4.77 -14.49
N GLY A 80 2.06 -4.39 -13.79
CA GLY A 80 3.40 -4.32 -14.36
C GLY A 80 3.61 -3.08 -15.23
N SER A 81 2.78 -2.05 -15.05
CA SER A 81 2.84 -0.80 -15.80
C SER A 81 2.41 0.39 -14.93
N ILE A 82 2.89 1.59 -15.24
CA ILE A 82 2.50 2.82 -14.53
C ILE A 82 0.99 3.12 -14.64
N ALA A 83 0.38 2.69 -15.74
CA ALA A 83 -1.03 2.89 -16.03
C ALA A 83 -1.88 1.68 -15.66
N LYS A 84 -3.12 1.95 -15.23
CA LYS A 84 -4.11 0.91 -14.99
C LYS A 84 -4.69 0.43 -16.31
N MET A 85 -4.55 -0.86 -16.63
CA MET A 85 -5.18 -1.45 -17.81
C MET A 85 -6.72 -1.34 -17.73
N GLY A 86 -7.35 -0.88 -18.82
CA GLY A 86 -8.80 -0.83 -18.95
C GLY A 86 -9.47 -2.22 -18.87
N GLY A 87 -10.76 -2.25 -18.54
CA GLY A 87 -11.59 -3.48 -18.62
C GLY A 87 -11.54 -4.44 -17.42
N GLY A 88 -10.71 -4.19 -16.42
CA GLY A 88 -10.67 -4.99 -15.17
C GLY A 88 -10.15 -6.41 -15.40
N LEU A 89 -8.83 -6.58 -15.28
CA LEU A 89 -8.20 -7.89 -15.41
C LEU A 89 -8.56 -8.79 -14.22
N SER A 90 -8.86 -10.06 -14.52
CA SER A 90 -8.93 -11.08 -13.48
C SER A 90 -7.56 -11.26 -12.81
N PRO A 91 -7.51 -11.75 -11.55
CA PRO A 91 -6.25 -12.04 -10.84
C PRO A 91 -5.21 -12.80 -11.67
N SER A 92 -5.64 -13.74 -12.53
CA SER A 92 -4.74 -14.55 -13.36
C SER A 92 -4.23 -13.85 -14.62
N GLN A 93 -4.84 -12.73 -15.02
CA GLN A 93 -4.42 -11.92 -16.18
C GLN A 93 -3.48 -10.79 -15.78
N LYS A 94 -3.44 -10.45 -14.50
CA LYS A 94 -2.56 -9.44 -13.94
C LYS A 94 -1.11 -9.93 -13.93
N ARG A 95 -0.20 -9.06 -14.36
CA ARG A 95 1.22 -9.37 -14.59
C ARG A 95 2.16 -8.53 -13.73
N GLY A 96 1.64 -7.74 -12.81
CA GLY A 96 2.46 -7.01 -11.86
C GLY A 96 3.09 -7.94 -10.82
N TYR A 97 4.11 -7.42 -10.14
CA TYR A 97 4.93 -8.15 -9.17
C TYR A 97 4.11 -8.97 -8.17
N THR A 98 3.07 -8.36 -7.56
CA THR A 98 2.24 -9.02 -6.54
C THR A 98 1.50 -10.26 -7.05
N TYR A 99 1.16 -10.29 -8.34
CA TYR A 99 0.46 -11.43 -8.95
C TYR A 99 1.44 -12.48 -9.45
N LEU A 100 2.58 -12.08 -10.03
CA LEU A 100 3.62 -13.02 -10.46
C LEU A 100 4.16 -13.80 -9.25
N LYS A 101 4.52 -13.10 -8.17
CA LYS A 101 4.93 -13.75 -6.92
C LYS A 101 3.79 -14.48 -6.22
N GLY A 102 2.57 -13.95 -6.33
CA GLY A 102 1.38 -14.60 -5.80
C GLY A 102 1.19 -16.01 -6.36
N VAL A 103 1.46 -16.22 -7.65
CA VAL A 103 1.36 -17.56 -8.28
C VAL A 103 2.29 -18.57 -7.61
N GLU A 104 3.52 -18.18 -7.29
CA GLU A 104 4.51 -19.03 -6.61
C GLU A 104 4.07 -19.39 -5.18
N LEU A 105 3.28 -18.53 -4.54
CA LEU A 105 2.76 -18.70 -3.18
C LEU A 105 1.42 -19.46 -3.09
N ILE A 106 0.78 -19.80 -4.22
CA ILE A 106 -0.49 -20.55 -4.22
C ILE A 106 -0.38 -21.90 -3.50
N PRO A 107 0.66 -22.74 -3.72
CA PRO A 107 0.81 -24.00 -2.99
C PRO A 107 0.84 -23.79 -1.48
N LEU A 108 1.63 -22.81 -1.02
CA LEU A 108 1.73 -22.43 0.40
C LEU A 108 0.36 -21.99 0.96
N MET A 109 -0.39 -21.15 0.23
CA MET A 109 -1.72 -20.71 0.64
C MET A 109 -2.73 -21.87 0.68
N ARG A 110 -2.61 -22.85 -0.22
CA ARG A 110 -3.48 -24.03 -0.24
C ARG A 110 -3.21 -24.93 0.96
N GLU A 111 -1.94 -25.15 1.30
CA GLU A 111 -1.56 -25.90 2.50
C GLU A 111 -2.07 -25.21 3.76
N PHE A 112 -1.87 -23.90 3.86
CA PHE A 112 -2.37 -23.11 4.97
C PHE A 112 -3.90 -23.18 5.12
N THR A 113 -4.66 -22.92 4.05
CA THR A 113 -6.14 -22.98 4.11
C THR A 113 -6.63 -24.38 4.51
N LYS A 114 -5.97 -25.45 4.04
CA LYS A 114 -6.24 -26.82 4.47
C LYS A 114 -5.93 -27.03 5.95
N GLU A 115 -4.79 -26.56 6.45
CA GLU A 115 -4.42 -26.61 7.86
C GLU A 115 -5.44 -25.89 8.75
N MET A 116 -5.96 -24.75 8.28
CA MET A 116 -6.97 -23.95 8.97
C MET A 116 -8.40 -24.48 8.84
N GLY A 117 -8.61 -25.59 8.09
CA GLY A 117 -9.93 -26.16 7.86
C GLY A 117 -10.86 -25.27 7.02
N VAL A 118 -10.30 -24.39 6.18
CA VAL A 118 -11.05 -23.48 5.31
C VAL A 118 -11.02 -23.99 3.87
N SER A 119 -12.19 -24.08 3.25
CA SER A 119 -12.28 -24.31 1.81
C SER A 119 -12.07 -23.00 1.05
N ALA A 120 -11.15 -23.00 0.09
CA ALA A 120 -10.89 -21.87 -0.80
C ALA A 120 -10.89 -22.38 -2.25
N ASP A 121 -11.62 -21.69 -3.13
CA ASP A 121 -11.54 -21.92 -4.57
C ASP A 121 -10.26 -21.28 -5.15
N GLU A 122 -9.94 -21.55 -6.42
CA GLU A 122 -8.73 -21.01 -7.03
C GLU A 122 -8.71 -19.48 -7.05
N SER A 123 -9.83 -18.84 -7.34
CA SER A 123 -9.89 -17.37 -7.35
C SER A 123 -9.56 -16.80 -5.98
N THR A 124 -10.04 -17.44 -4.92
CA THR A 124 -9.76 -17.07 -3.53
C THR A 124 -8.30 -17.32 -3.19
N LEU A 125 -7.71 -18.44 -3.61
CA LEU A 125 -6.29 -18.73 -3.39
C LEU A 125 -5.39 -17.71 -4.08
N HIS A 126 -5.66 -17.36 -5.34
CA HIS A 126 -4.93 -16.30 -6.05
C HIS A 126 -5.04 -14.95 -5.33
N TYR A 127 -6.24 -14.59 -4.88
CA TYR A 127 -6.46 -13.35 -4.14
C TYR A 127 -5.70 -13.32 -2.80
N LEU A 128 -5.77 -14.41 -2.04
CA LEU A 128 -5.08 -14.52 -0.75
C LEU A 128 -3.57 -14.57 -0.93
N ALA A 129 -3.06 -15.22 -1.97
CA ALA A 129 -1.64 -15.26 -2.28
C ALA A 129 -1.10 -13.88 -2.69
N HIS A 130 -1.86 -13.10 -3.49
CA HIS A 130 -1.58 -11.68 -3.71
C HIS A 130 -1.47 -10.94 -2.37
N VAL A 131 -2.49 -11.04 -1.52
CA VAL A 131 -2.47 -10.36 -0.21
C VAL A 131 -1.27 -10.80 0.64
N LEU A 132 -0.89 -12.08 0.56
CA LEU A 132 0.28 -12.59 1.25
C LEU A 132 1.56 -11.95 0.73
N VAL A 133 1.75 -11.79 -0.59
CA VAL A 133 2.90 -11.05 -1.15
C VAL A 133 2.97 -9.65 -0.57
N GLU A 134 1.85 -8.93 -0.56
CA GLU A 134 1.83 -7.58 0.01
C GLU A 134 2.30 -7.57 1.45
N ILE A 135 1.77 -8.47 2.28
CA ILE A 135 2.15 -8.57 3.70
C ILE A 135 3.61 -9.02 3.89
N ALA A 136 4.07 -9.94 3.04
CA ALA A 136 5.39 -10.56 3.08
C ALA A 136 6.50 -9.58 2.70
N VAL A 137 6.37 -8.88 1.57
CA VAL A 137 7.32 -7.83 1.13
C VAL A 137 7.46 -6.76 2.19
N ASP A 138 6.31 -6.31 2.67
CA ASP A 138 6.21 -5.22 3.62
C ASP A 138 6.82 -5.66 4.98
N TYR A 139 6.96 -6.97 5.23
CA TYR A 139 7.62 -7.56 6.42
C TYR A 139 9.11 -7.78 6.17
N ALA A 140 9.50 -8.27 4.99
CA ALA A 140 10.89 -8.38 4.57
C ALA A 140 11.60 -7.02 4.64
N ILE A 141 10.97 -5.95 4.12
CA ILE A 141 11.48 -4.58 4.24
C ILE A 141 11.71 -4.19 5.69
N HIS A 142 10.79 -4.56 6.60
CA HIS A 142 10.96 -4.24 8.01
C HIS A 142 12.15 -4.96 8.64
N LEU A 143 12.33 -6.24 8.33
CA LEU A 143 13.46 -7.04 8.83
C LEU A 143 14.80 -6.50 8.33
N ASP A 144 14.86 -6.11 7.05
CA ASP A 144 16.08 -5.63 6.41
C ASP A 144 16.37 -4.16 6.77
N ASP A 145 15.33 -3.34 6.86
CA ASP A 145 15.42 -1.92 7.22
C ASP A 145 14.20 -1.43 8.02
N GLY A 146 14.34 -1.52 9.35
CA GLY A 146 13.35 -1.00 10.29
C GLY A 146 13.11 0.51 10.19
N THR A 147 14.06 1.29 9.66
CA THR A 147 13.97 2.75 9.59
C THR A 147 12.90 3.24 8.62
N VAL A 148 12.48 2.41 7.66
CA VAL A 148 11.38 2.73 6.72
C VAL A 148 10.08 3.01 7.47
N GLY A 149 9.72 2.15 8.42
CA GLY A 149 8.51 2.36 9.24
C GLY A 149 8.64 3.57 10.16
N GLU A 150 9.85 3.84 10.66
CA GLU A 150 10.15 5.01 11.49
C GLU A 150 10.01 6.33 10.72
N GLN A 151 10.48 6.37 9.47
CA GLN A 151 10.35 7.54 8.60
C GLN A 151 8.88 7.97 8.44
N LEU A 152 7.98 7.02 8.17
CA LEU A 152 6.55 7.31 8.06
C LEU A 152 5.96 7.76 9.40
N ARG A 153 6.34 7.11 10.50
CA ARG A 153 5.90 7.49 11.86
C ARG A 153 6.30 8.93 12.18
N ASP A 154 7.55 9.26 11.91
CA ASP A 154 8.12 10.55 12.25
C ASP A 154 7.51 11.65 11.38
N ALA A 155 7.30 11.38 10.08
CA ALA A 155 6.51 12.23 9.20
C ALA A 155 5.10 12.51 9.73
N GLN A 156 4.36 11.49 10.19
CA GLN A 156 3.02 11.66 10.77
C GLN A 156 3.03 12.53 12.04
N ASN A 157 4.04 12.36 12.89
CA ASN A 157 4.18 13.08 14.15
C ASN A 157 4.65 14.53 13.94
N ALA A 158 5.48 14.77 12.93
CA ALA A 158 6.07 16.07 12.64
C ALA A 158 5.11 17.04 11.93
N MET A 159 3.99 16.57 11.37
CA MET A 159 3.04 17.44 10.68
C MET A 159 2.55 18.59 11.59
N SER A 160 2.79 19.82 11.17
CA SER A 160 2.19 21.02 11.78
C SER A 160 0.67 21.05 11.60
N ASP A 161 -0.02 21.87 12.39
CA ASP A 161 -1.48 22.02 12.25
C ASP A 161 -1.88 22.57 10.88
N ALA A 162 -1.03 23.42 10.28
CA ALA A 162 -1.23 23.91 8.91
C ALA A 162 -1.14 22.78 7.88
N GLN A 163 -0.11 21.91 7.95
CA GLN A 163 0.02 20.74 7.07
C GLN A 163 -1.12 19.75 7.26
N LYS A 164 -1.55 19.53 8.51
CA LYS A 164 -2.71 18.67 8.83
C LYS A 164 -4.00 19.19 8.19
N GLN A 165 -4.19 20.51 8.17
CA GLN A 165 -5.32 21.17 7.53
C GLN A 165 -5.22 21.07 6.01
N GLU A 166 -4.05 21.36 5.42
CA GLU A 166 -3.76 21.20 3.98
C GLU A 166 -4.06 19.78 3.51
N TYR A 167 -3.60 18.77 4.27
CA TYR A 167 -3.85 17.36 4.01
C TYR A 167 -5.34 17.02 3.98
N ALA A 168 -6.10 17.48 4.99
CA ALA A 168 -7.53 17.23 5.08
C ALA A 168 -8.30 17.92 3.93
N GLU A 169 -7.94 19.16 3.59
CA GLU A 169 -8.56 19.90 2.49
C GLU A 169 -8.25 19.31 1.12
N GLY A 170 -6.97 19.00 0.86
CA GLY A 170 -6.52 18.44 -0.41
C GLY A 170 -7.16 17.08 -0.69
N LEU A 171 -7.08 16.14 0.26
CA LEU A 171 -7.70 14.83 0.10
C LEU A 171 -9.23 14.91 0.12
N GLY A 172 -9.80 15.86 0.87
CA GLY A 172 -11.23 16.15 0.84
C GLY A 172 -11.67 16.52 -0.58
N ALA A 173 -10.95 17.43 -1.23
CA ALA A 173 -11.21 17.83 -2.60
C ALA A 173 -10.97 16.69 -3.61
N LEU A 174 -9.87 15.94 -3.48
CA LEU A 174 -9.56 14.80 -4.36
C LEU A 174 -10.67 13.73 -4.32
N TYR A 175 -11.15 13.39 -3.13
CA TYR A 175 -12.15 12.33 -2.95
C TYR A 175 -13.60 12.84 -2.94
N GLY A 176 -13.82 14.14 -3.18
CA GLY A 176 -15.16 14.73 -3.22
C GLY A 176 -15.90 14.64 -1.88
N CYS A 177 -15.19 14.80 -0.76
CA CYS A 177 -15.75 14.72 0.59
C CYS A 177 -15.34 15.90 1.47
N LYS A 178 -15.97 16.03 2.64
CA LYS A 178 -15.65 17.12 3.56
C LYS A 178 -14.31 16.87 4.28
N PRO A 179 -13.47 17.90 4.50
CA PRO A 179 -12.16 17.74 5.17
C PRO A 179 -12.24 17.07 6.55
N GLU A 180 -13.33 17.27 7.30
CA GLU A 180 -13.51 16.66 8.62
C GLU A 180 -13.58 15.13 8.54
N LYS A 181 -14.06 14.58 7.41
CA LYS A 181 -14.05 13.13 7.17
C LYS A 181 -12.62 12.60 7.11
N VAL A 182 -11.75 13.29 6.36
CA VAL A 182 -10.32 12.95 6.24
C VAL A 182 -9.63 13.11 7.60
N ALA A 183 -9.87 14.23 8.30
CA ALA A 183 -9.27 14.51 9.60
C ALA A 183 -9.57 13.42 10.66
N ARG A 184 -10.82 12.91 10.69
CA ARG A 184 -11.20 11.79 11.58
C ARG A 184 -10.51 10.48 11.19
N ALA A 185 -10.31 10.24 9.89
CA ALA A 185 -9.70 9.02 9.38
C ALA A 185 -8.18 8.99 9.49
N ARG A 186 -7.49 10.15 9.56
CA ARG A 186 -6.01 10.24 9.61
C ARG A 186 -5.38 9.40 10.72
N GLY A 187 -6.01 9.32 11.89
CA GLY A 187 -5.50 8.54 13.03
C GLY A 187 -5.80 7.04 12.99
N ALA A 188 -6.44 6.53 11.93
CA ALA A 188 -6.86 5.14 11.84
C ALA A 188 -5.71 4.12 11.79
N PRO A 189 -4.58 4.35 11.08
CA PRO A 189 -3.46 3.41 11.07
C PRO A 189 -2.95 3.08 12.47
N ARG A 190 -2.70 4.10 13.30
CA ARG A 190 -2.27 3.91 14.70
C ARG A 190 -3.28 3.11 15.53
N LYS A 191 -4.58 3.33 15.31
CA LYS A 191 -5.64 2.56 15.99
C LYS A 191 -5.73 1.12 15.50
N PHE A 192 -5.49 0.90 14.21
CA PHE A 192 -5.63 -0.40 13.57
C PHE A 192 -4.43 -1.31 13.87
N TYR A 193 -3.22 -0.78 13.71
CA TYR A 193 -1.97 -1.51 13.88
C TYR A 193 -1.44 -1.49 15.31
N GLY A 194 -1.86 -0.53 16.15
CA GLY A 194 -1.28 -0.30 17.47
C GLY A 194 -0.20 0.77 17.44
N ASP A 195 0.48 0.99 18.57
CA ASP A 195 1.55 1.98 18.66
C ASP A 195 2.77 1.53 17.86
N MET A 196 3.27 2.36 16.96
CA MET A 196 4.39 2.04 16.02
C MET A 196 5.78 2.00 16.68
N HIS A 197 5.81 1.69 17.97
CA HIS A 197 7.03 1.63 18.79
C HIS A 197 7.52 0.19 18.99
N ASP A 198 6.63 -0.80 18.96
CA ASP A 198 7.00 -2.22 18.99
C ASP A 198 6.78 -2.79 17.59
N VAL A 199 7.79 -2.57 16.76
CA VAL A 199 7.71 -2.82 15.32
C VAL A 199 7.39 -4.30 15.08
N ASP A 200 7.98 -5.23 15.84
CA ASP A 200 7.67 -6.67 15.76
C ASP A 200 6.18 -7.02 15.96
N GLN A 201 5.45 -6.26 16.79
CA GLN A 201 3.99 -6.45 16.98
C GLN A 201 3.15 -5.91 15.81
N LEU A 202 3.65 -4.95 15.03
CA LEU A 202 2.96 -4.41 13.85
C LEU A 202 2.94 -5.37 12.66
N PHE A 203 4.05 -6.07 12.43
CA PHE A 203 4.23 -6.80 11.19
C PHE A 203 3.67 -8.20 11.29
N VAL A 204 4.04 -8.95 12.32
CA VAL A 204 3.53 -10.30 12.49
C VAL A 204 2.17 -10.27 13.20
N GLY A 205 2.05 -9.69 14.40
CA GLY A 205 0.78 -9.63 15.14
C GLY A 205 -0.32 -8.75 14.52
N GLY A 206 0.05 -7.64 13.88
CA GLY A 206 -0.88 -6.72 13.21
C GLY A 206 -1.36 -7.22 11.86
N ARG A 207 -0.48 -7.84 11.05
CA ARG A 207 -0.86 -8.32 9.70
C ARG A 207 -1.44 -9.73 9.69
N THR A 208 -1.18 -10.55 10.70
CA THR A 208 -1.93 -11.81 10.91
C THR A 208 -3.44 -11.54 10.96
N LYS A 209 -3.87 -10.44 11.59
CA LYS A 209 -5.28 -10.02 11.62
C LYS A 209 -5.87 -9.79 10.22
N ILE A 210 -5.06 -9.33 9.26
CA ILE A 210 -5.53 -9.10 7.88
C ILE A 210 -5.86 -10.44 7.21
N VAL A 211 -4.95 -11.41 7.31
CA VAL A 211 -5.12 -12.76 6.74
C VAL A 211 -6.30 -13.47 7.43
N LEU A 212 -6.32 -13.47 8.77
CA LEU A 212 -7.37 -14.11 9.56
C LEU A 212 -8.76 -13.51 9.29
N ARG A 213 -8.87 -12.17 9.14
CA ARG A 213 -10.13 -11.51 8.76
C ARG A 213 -10.62 -11.95 7.39
N LYS A 214 -9.73 -12.04 6.40
CA LYS A 214 -10.08 -12.46 5.03
C LYS A 214 -10.59 -13.90 4.98
N LEU A 215 -10.01 -14.76 5.82
CA LEU A 215 -10.44 -16.15 5.97
C LEU A 215 -11.60 -16.35 6.96
N ARG A 216 -12.07 -15.28 7.62
CA ARG A 216 -13.12 -15.31 8.66
C ARG A 216 -12.78 -16.25 9.82
N LEU A 217 -11.50 -16.33 10.15
CA LEU A 217 -10.97 -17.14 11.25
C LEU A 217 -10.93 -16.33 12.56
N PRO A 218 -11.11 -16.98 13.71
CA PRO A 218 -10.98 -16.31 15.00
C PRO A 218 -9.53 -15.90 15.26
N PHE A 219 -9.33 -14.82 16.01
CA PHE A 219 -8.02 -14.38 16.48
C PHE A 219 -7.58 -15.16 17.73
N SER A 220 -7.44 -16.48 17.62
CA SER A 220 -6.81 -17.30 18.66
C SER A 220 -5.29 -17.22 18.57
N GLU A 221 -4.61 -17.56 19.66
CA GLU A 221 -3.14 -17.68 19.72
C GLU A 221 -2.63 -18.67 18.65
N GLU A 222 -3.21 -19.87 18.60
CA GLU A 222 -2.88 -20.88 17.59
C GLU A 222 -3.01 -20.37 16.15
N ASN A 223 -4.12 -19.68 15.84
CA ASN A 223 -4.34 -19.14 14.49
C ASN A 223 -3.36 -18.02 14.16
N THR A 224 -3.00 -17.23 15.17
CA THR A 224 -2.00 -16.17 15.04
C THR A 224 -0.66 -16.80 14.70
N GLU A 225 -0.16 -17.74 15.50
CA GLU A 225 1.11 -18.44 15.27
C GLU A 225 1.21 -19.11 13.91
N LYS A 226 0.16 -19.82 13.48
CA LYS A 226 0.10 -20.44 12.14
C LYS A 226 0.23 -19.39 11.04
N THR A 227 -0.45 -18.26 11.21
CA THR A 227 -0.41 -17.14 10.26
C THR A 227 0.95 -16.43 10.29
N CYS A 228 1.63 -16.36 11.44
CA CYS A 228 3.00 -15.83 11.54
C CYS A 228 3.95 -16.63 10.65
N ARG A 229 3.94 -17.97 10.78
CA ARG A 229 4.78 -18.87 9.96
C ARG A 229 4.50 -18.71 8.48
N LEU A 230 3.23 -18.54 8.09
CA LEU A 230 2.84 -18.27 6.71
C LEU A 230 3.49 -16.98 6.17
N ILE A 231 3.47 -15.90 6.97
CA ILE A 231 4.06 -14.61 6.60
C ILE A 231 5.58 -14.70 6.51
N GLU A 232 6.23 -15.37 7.46
CA GLU A 232 7.68 -15.59 7.47
C GLU A 232 8.17 -16.41 6.26
N GLU A 233 7.45 -17.49 5.91
CA GLU A 233 7.73 -18.25 4.69
C GLU A 233 7.49 -17.41 3.44
N GLY A 234 6.38 -16.66 3.41
CA GLY A 234 6.08 -15.72 2.33
C GLY A 234 7.20 -14.70 2.11
N ALA A 235 7.73 -14.11 3.19
CA ALA A 235 8.81 -13.13 3.14
C ALA A 235 10.11 -13.74 2.58
N ARG A 236 10.43 -14.99 2.95
CA ARG A 236 11.58 -15.72 2.37
C ARG A 236 11.41 -15.96 0.86
N MET A 237 10.18 -16.18 0.39
CA MET A 237 9.87 -16.40 -1.02
C MET A 237 9.80 -15.10 -1.85
N THR A 238 9.65 -13.94 -1.21
CA THR A 238 9.65 -12.61 -1.84
C THR A 238 10.99 -11.89 -1.68
N GLY A 239 12.10 -12.63 -1.56
CA GLY A 239 13.43 -12.07 -1.27
C GLY A 239 14.03 -11.19 -2.37
N ASP A 240 13.43 -11.17 -3.55
CA ASP A 240 13.79 -10.32 -4.70
C ASP A 240 13.06 -8.98 -4.70
N TYR A 241 12.35 -8.62 -3.62
CA TYR A 241 11.56 -7.39 -3.56
C TYR A 241 12.38 -6.12 -3.84
N MET A 242 13.69 -6.11 -3.55
CA MET A 242 14.54 -4.96 -3.84
C MET A 242 14.68 -4.69 -5.34
N GLU A 243 14.71 -5.73 -6.19
CA GLU A 243 14.69 -5.56 -7.65
C GLU A 243 13.40 -4.86 -8.07
N PHE A 244 12.27 -5.25 -7.48
CA PHE A 244 10.99 -4.59 -7.70
C PHE A 244 10.97 -3.13 -7.20
N ILE A 245 11.59 -2.82 -6.06
CA ILE A 245 11.72 -1.44 -5.56
C ILE A 245 12.51 -0.61 -6.57
N ASP A 246 13.66 -1.09 -7.03
CA ASP A 246 14.52 -0.41 -8.00
C ASP A 246 13.79 -0.15 -9.32
N GLU A 247 13.14 -1.18 -9.89
CA GLU A 247 12.35 -1.04 -11.12
C GLU A 247 11.19 -0.05 -10.96
N SER A 248 10.56 -0.02 -9.78
CA SER A 248 9.47 0.93 -9.49
C SER A 248 9.99 2.36 -9.41
N VAL A 249 11.14 2.57 -8.79
CA VAL A 249 11.80 3.88 -8.70
C VAL A 249 12.20 4.35 -10.09
N ASP A 250 12.83 3.51 -10.90
CA ASP A 250 13.23 3.84 -12.26
C ASP A 250 12.03 4.19 -13.15
N ALA A 251 10.91 3.47 -13.01
CA ALA A 251 9.67 3.78 -13.72
C ALA A 251 9.03 5.11 -13.27
N LEU A 252 9.28 5.54 -12.03
CA LEU A 252 8.80 6.79 -11.46
C LEU A 252 9.73 7.98 -11.72
N SER A 253 11.00 7.74 -12.09
CA SER A 253 12.00 8.78 -12.36
C SER A 253 11.61 9.73 -13.48
N ASP A 254 10.85 9.25 -14.48
CA ASP A 254 10.21 10.13 -15.48
C ASP A 254 8.92 10.73 -14.90
N TRP A 255 9.08 11.55 -13.86
CA TRP A 255 7.96 12.11 -13.11
C TRP A 255 7.10 13.07 -13.94
N GLU A 256 7.69 13.70 -14.95
CA GLU A 256 6.98 14.50 -15.96
C GLU A 256 5.92 13.71 -16.72
N ALA A 257 6.13 12.41 -16.91
CA ALA A 257 5.18 11.54 -17.61
C ALA A 257 3.93 11.20 -16.79
N TRP A 258 3.99 11.34 -15.46
CA TRP A 258 2.87 11.01 -14.58
C TRP A 258 2.45 12.13 -13.65
N GLU A 259 3.15 13.26 -13.56
CA GLU A 259 2.67 14.47 -12.89
C GLU A 259 1.43 15.03 -13.60
N GLY A 260 0.51 15.64 -12.85
CA GLY A 260 -0.65 16.34 -13.40
C GLY A 260 -2.00 15.70 -13.10
N GLU A 261 -3.05 16.30 -13.67
CA GLU A 261 -4.46 16.05 -13.29
C GLU A 261 -5.07 14.84 -13.98
N VAL A 262 -4.41 14.31 -15.00
CA VAL A 262 -4.94 13.20 -15.81
C VAL A 262 -4.87 11.90 -15.01
N ALA A 263 -5.98 11.15 -15.04
CA ALA A 263 -6.04 9.80 -14.50
C ALA A 263 -5.09 8.89 -15.27
N ILE A 264 -4.38 8.00 -14.58
CA ILE A 264 -3.42 7.10 -15.22
C ILE A 264 -4.16 5.83 -15.67
N GLU A 265 -4.87 5.94 -16.79
CA GLU A 265 -5.56 4.84 -17.46
C GLU A 265 -4.76 4.41 -18.70
N GLY A 266 -4.56 3.11 -18.87
CA GLY A 266 -3.92 2.53 -20.06
C GLY A 266 -4.95 2.20 -21.12
N GLU A 267 -4.61 2.42 -22.40
CA GLU A 267 -5.43 1.98 -23.52
C GLU A 267 -5.51 0.45 -23.57
N ASN A 268 -6.69 -0.10 -23.87
CA ASN A 268 -6.89 -1.54 -24.05
C ASN A 268 -6.07 -2.01 -25.26
N TYR A 269 -5.04 -2.83 -25.05
CA TYR A 269 -4.43 -3.65 -26.10
C TYR A 269 -5.04 -5.04 -26.11
#